data_AF-A0A1V8M1L4-F1
#
_entry.id   AF-A0A1V8M1L4-F1
#
_cell.length_a   1.000
_cell.length_b   1.000
_cell.length_c   1.000
_cell.angle_alpha   90.00
_cell.angle_beta   90.00
_cell.angle_gamma   90.00
#
_symmetry.space_group_name_H-M   'P 1'
#
loop_
_entity.id
_entity.type
_entity.pdbx_description
1 polymer ?
#
loop_
_entity_poly.entity_id
_entity_poly.type
_entity_poly.pdbx_seq_one_letter_code
_entity_poly.pdbx_strand_id
1 'polypeptide(L)'
;MQAIYLFFILNTALSLLFAPLLSAKSFDYIYIAASEGNASGGHTALRFDNETYHFQYNDGGIIRLVKDSSTDFDFQYRFLENRTFHQASLDLNEKDYEQLHNHFNLRFLQQKQQDAIRKEIDLNIEILSNRAQHPQLNIQGAGLFANDAVPLEAESLTIYRLQEQIKQKYGAAFLTNSTQQLNAEIKTLRPEPWPKNSLQFSEGTFSSIPYSFASHYLDTVSKILLLQAIQNRSSLDQQFYFSPEQSVFKLSQSEVIQLKSLQQLLTHNLLTLLGSRRPGWGSAAFALYARILSLAIAIDSRKLVFLDTFRESSPSISDVEVARYKTKFLSQQKQALSRIFQLKAELFTPTNALTEKAYGELEMLGNYYYERERGLQNKQDFRISGEQLLATKSIPLPTGLYPRLTEFQRETSLARFEAYQINIDQQMRSLYSYDLFTRNCVTEIIRTISQIPTNNKQIIELSQLTSEDLIAFIPFGSFHSLSDAYSKQTLPSFRHQQLQEMYREENNALVFFREFNTLSASDYKFNDQDAPFLIFTDDNILLRPIFGSINLLAATTISVYGGLAIPFDSGKALKDGAMGILMSLPELAFFNIRKGSYKHLIAAD
;
A
#
# COMPACT_ATOMS: atom_id res chain seq x y z
N MET A 1 -13.30 -0.59 68.66
CA MET A 1 -14.29 -0.92 67.60
C MET A 1 -14.29 0.12 66.47
N GLN A 2 -14.33 1.43 66.77
CA GLN A 2 -14.29 2.50 65.75
C GLN A 2 -13.00 2.55 64.91
N ALA A 3 -11.83 2.26 65.49
CA ALA A 3 -10.56 2.25 64.74
C ALA A 3 -10.46 1.12 63.69
N ILE A 4 -11.14 0.00 63.91
CA ILE A 4 -11.16 -1.13 62.97
C ILE A 4 -12.08 -0.81 61.78
N TYR A 5 -13.20 -0.14 62.03
CA TYR A 5 -14.10 0.34 60.97
C TYR A 5 -13.41 1.38 60.07
N LEU A 6 -12.65 2.31 60.65
CA LEU A 6 -11.93 3.32 59.87
C LEU A 6 -10.84 2.69 58.99
N PHE A 7 -10.14 1.67 59.48
CA PHE A 7 -9.10 0.96 58.72
C PHE A 7 -9.68 0.13 57.57
N PHE A 8 -10.86 -0.47 57.74
CA PHE A 8 -11.55 -1.19 56.67
C PHE A 8 -12.10 -0.25 55.59
N ILE A 9 -12.68 0.89 55.97
CA ILE A 9 -13.18 1.91 55.03
C ILE A 9 -12.03 2.54 54.24
N LEU A 10 -10.89 2.82 54.90
CA LEU A 10 -9.72 3.37 54.22
C LEU A 10 -9.11 2.36 53.23
N ASN A 11 -9.04 1.07 53.59
CA ASN A 11 -8.55 0.03 52.67
C ASN A 11 -9.51 -0.22 51.50
N THR A 12 -10.83 -0.16 51.70
CA THR A 12 -11.79 -0.28 50.58
C THR A 12 -11.75 0.93 49.66
N ALA A 13 -11.64 2.15 50.19
CA ALA A 13 -11.46 3.37 49.41
C ALA A 13 -10.12 3.37 48.63
N LEU A 14 -9.04 2.88 49.24
CA LEU A 14 -7.73 2.76 48.58
C LEU A 14 -7.73 1.66 47.51
N SER A 15 -8.47 0.56 47.72
CA SER A 15 -8.63 -0.51 46.72
C SER A 15 -9.48 -0.07 45.52
N LEU A 16 -10.43 0.85 45.72
CA LEU A 16 -11.22 1.47 44.64
C LEU A 16 -10.42 2.51 43.85
N LEU A 17 -9.43 3.17 44.46
CA LEU A 17 -8.53 4.13 43.79
C LEU A 17 -7.42 3.46 42.96
N PHE A 18 -7.10 2.19 43.25
CA PHE A 18 -6.07 1.40 42.55
C PHE A 18 -6.64 0.19 41.80
N ALA A 19 -7.96 0.07 41.67
CA ALA A 19 -8.53 -0.86 40.71
C ALA A 19 -8.00 -0.42 39.34
N PRO A 20 -7.25 -1.26 38.60
CA PRO A 20 -6.98 -0.94 37.21
C PRO A 20 -8.34 -0.75 36.58
N LEU A 21 -8.60 0.45 36.05
CA LEU A 21 -9.67 0.62 35.08
C LEU A 21 -9.38 -0.44 34.01
N LEU A 22 -10.13 -1.54 34.04
CA LEU A 22 -10.17 -2.49 32.94
C LEU A 22 -10.69 -1.68 31.75
N SER A 23 -9.76 -1.07 31.03
CA SER A 23 -10.08 -0.37 29.79
C SER A 23 -10.44 -1.46 28.81
N ALA A 24 -11.73 -1.56 28.48
CA ALA A 24 -12.13 -2.32 27.33
C ALA A 24 -11.45 -1.71 26.09
N LYS A 25 -10.94 -2.56 25.20
CA LYS A 25 -10.53 -2.18 23.85
C LYS A 25 -11.60 -2.68 22.91
N SER A 26 -12.06 -1.81 22.03
CA SER A 26 -13.07 -2.14 21.03
C SER A 26 -12.41 -2.50 19.71
N PHE A 27 -12.97 -3.48 19.00
CA PHE A 27 -12.68 -3.69 17.58
C PHE A 27 -13.99 -3.65 16.79
N ASP A 28 -13.93 -3.29 15.51
CA ASP A 28 -15.12 -3.22 14.67
C ASP A 28 -15.21 -4.40 13.70
N TYR A 29 -16.38 -5.03 13.66
CA TYR A 29 -16.78 -5.89 12.56
C TYR A 29 -17.47 -5.04 11.49
N ILE A 30 -16.89 -4.98 10.30
CA ILE A 30 -17.31 -4.06 9.23
C ILE A 30 -17.92 -4.85 8.09
N TYR A 31 -19.17 -4.55 7.75
CA TYR A 31 -19.77 -4.88 6.46
C TYR A 31 -19.62 -3.72 5.49
N ILE A 32 -18.99 -4.00 4.35
CA ILE A 32 -18.84 -3.09 3.23
C ILE A 32 -19.93 -3.44 2.22
N ALA A 33 -20.85 -2.49 2.00
CA ALA A 33 -21.97 -2.65 1.08
C ALA A 33 -21.51 -3.04 -0.33
N ALA A 34 -22.33 -3.80 -1.05
CA ALA A 34 -22.03 -4.14 -2.43
C ALA A 34 -21.91 -2.88 -3.32
N SER A 35 -21.08 -3.00 -4.35
CA SER A 35 -20.94 -2.06 -5.47
C SER A 35 -20.68 -2.84 -6.75
N GLU A 36 -20.60 -2.12 -7.86
CA GLU A 36 -20.12 -2.65 -9.13
C GLU A 36 -18.67 -3.13 -9.01
N GLY A 37 -18.34 -4.23 -9.71
CA GLY A 37 -16.98 -4.79 -9.76
C GLY A 37 -16.77 -6.07 -8.94
N ASN A 38 -15.56 -6.23 -8.41
CA ASN A 38 -15.15 -7.43 -7.65
C ASN A 38 -15.82 -7.43 -6.26
N ALA A 39 -16.73 -8.40 -6.03
CA ALA A 39 -17.53 -8.62 -4.81
C ALA A 39 -18.97 -8.05 -4.82
N SER A 40 -19.79 -8.54 -5.75
CA SER A 40 -21.23 -8.24 -5.89
C SER A 40 -22.10 -8.56 -4.66
N GLY A 41 -21.61 -9.38 -3.72
CA GLY A 41 -22.27 -9.69 -2.44
C GLY A 41 -21.90 -8.77 -1.27
N GLY A 42 -21.05 -7.76 -1.51
CA GLY A 42 -20.42 -6.98 -0.46
C GLY A 42 -19.12 -7.61 0.04
N HIS A 43 -18.54 -7.05 1.10
CA HIS A 43 -17.28 -7.52 1.66
C HIS A 43 -17.27 -7.32 3.18
N THR A 44 -16.37 -8.02 3.88
CA THR A 44 -16.26 -7.95 5.34
C THR A 44 -14.82 -7.74 5.79
N ALA A 45 -14.64 -6.92 6.81
CA ALA A 45 -13.35 -6.65 7.43
C ALA A 45 -13.45 -6.59 8.96
N LEU A 46 -12.31 -6.75 9.63
CA LEU A 46 -12.13 -6.47 11.06
C LEU A 46 -11.20 -5.28 11.23
N ARG A 47 -11.55 -4.33 12.08
CA ARG A 47 -10.74 -3.14 12.36
C ARG A 47 -10.26 -3.12 13.80
N PHE A 48 -8.94 -2.97 13.95
CA PHE A 48 -8.22 -2.84 15.21
C PHE A 48 -7.49 -1.50 15.19
N ASP A 49 -7.99 -0.52 15.91
CA ASP A 49 -7.44 0.85 15.92
C ASP A 49 -7.23 1.38 14.47
N ASN A 50 -5.97 1.57 14.08
CA ASN A 50 -5.55 2.11 12.79
C ASN A 50 -5.26 1.04 11.72
N GLU A 51 -5.53 -0.24 12.00
CA GLU A 51 -5.34 -1.35 11.06
C GLU A 51 -6.67 -2.02 10.72
N THR A 52 -6.89 -2.30 9.44
CA THR A 52 -8.06 -3.06 8.97
C THR A 52 -7.60 -4.33 8.25
N TYR A 53 -8.12 -5.48 8.69
CA TYR A 53 -7.82 -6.81 8.18
C TYR A 53 -9.01 -7.36 7.41
N HIS A 54 -8.78 -7.88 6.22
CA HIS A 54 -9.83 -8.51 5.43
C HIS A 54 -9.29 -9.56 4.47
N PHE A 55 -10.11 -10.55 4.14
CA PHE A 55 -9.74 -11.59 3.19
C PHE A 55 -10.22 -11.26 1.78
N GLN A 56 -9.33 -11.26 0.80
CA GLN A 56 -9.64 -10.95 -0.58
C GLN A 56 -9.32 -12.13 -1.51
N TYR A 57 -10.17 -12.30 -2.52
CA TYR A 57 -9.85 -13.16 -3.66
C TYR A 57 -8.61 -12.60 -4.38
N ASN A 58 -7.65 -13.47 -4.69
CA ASN A 58 -6.49 -13.16 -5.49
C ASN A 58 -6.48 -14.02 -6.76
N ASP A 59 -5.85 -13.48 -7.81
CA ASP A 59 -5.67 -14.16 -9.08
C ASP A 59 -5.02 -15.54 -8.87
N GLY A 60 -5.58 -16.56 -9.51
CA GLY A 60 -5.16 -17.96 -9.31
C GLY A 60 -6.10 -18.80 -8.43
N GLY A 61 -7.21 -18.23 -7.98
CA GLY A 61 -8.27 -18.97 -7.29
C GLY A 61 -8.00 -19.18 -5.80
N ILE A 62 -7.29 -18.25 -5.17
CA ILE A 62 -6.93 -18.32 -3.74
C ILE A 62 -7.47 -17.12 -2.97
N ILE A 63 -7.60 -17.26 -1.66
CA ILE A 63 -8.02 -16.22 -0.73
C ILE A 63 -6.87 -15.81 0.21
N ARG A 64 -6.62 -14.50 0.32
CA ARG A 64 -5.47 -13.94 1.04
C ARG A 64 -5.91 -12.90 2.05
N LEU A 65 -5.25 -12.88 3.21
CA LEU A 65 -5.42 -11.86 4.22
C LEU A 65 -4.65 -10.61 3.77
N VAL A 66 -5.37 -9.51 3.67
CA VAL A 66 -4.85 -8.18 3.41
C VAL A 66 -4.92 -7.39 4.71
N LYS A 67 -3.92 -6.53 4.92
CA LYS A 67 -3.84 -5.59 6.03
C LYS A 67 -3.57 -4.21 5.46
N ASP A 68 -4.52 -3.32 5.65
CA ASP A 68 -4.45 -1.93 5.23
C ASP A 68 -4.44 -1.01 6.45
N SER A 69 -3.96 0.22 6.28
CA SER A 69 -4.26 1.28 7.24
C SER A 69 -5.78 1.52 7.23
N SER A 70 -6.38 1.85 8.37
CA SER A 70 -7.82 2.11 8.43
C SER A 70 -8.23 3.32 7.58
N THR A 71 -7.33 4.30 7.39
CA THR A 71 -7.54 5.45 6.52
C THR A 71 -7.53 5.04 5.04
N ASP A 72 -6.51 4.29 4.60
CA ASP A 72 -6.40 3.77 3.23
C ASP A 72 -7.59 2.87 2.88
N PHE A 73 -8.02 2.05 3.84
CA PHE A 73 -9.18 1.18 3.67
C PHE A 73 -10.48 1.97 3.52
N ASP A 74 -10.71 2.96 4.39
CA ASP A 74 -11.85 3.88 4.27
C ASP A 74 -11.82 4.60 2.93
N PHE A 75 -10.67 5.12 2.54
CA PHE A 75 -10.47 5.86 1.32
C PHE A 75 -10.78 5.02 0.08
N GLN A 76 -10.15 3.85 -0.03
CA GLN A 76 -10.36 2.89 -1.12
C GLN A 76 -11.84 2.52 -1.25
N TYR A 77 -12.46 1.99 -0.19
CA TYR A 77 -13.80 1.43 -0.35
C TYR A 77 -14.91 2.47 -0.27
N ARG A 78 -14.86 3.44 0.67
CA ARG A 78 -15.95 4.42 0.84
C ARG A 78 -15.93 5.50 -0.21
N PHE A 79 -14.73 5.90 -0.64
CA PHE A 79 -14.58 7.02 -1.57
C PHE A 79 -14.38 6.53 -3.00
N LEU A 80 -13.36 5.71 -3.26
CA LEU A 80 -13.09 5.26 -4.63
C LEU A 80 -14.14 4.28 -5.14
N GLU A 81 -14.46 3.26 -4.36
CA GLU A 81 -15.48 2.27 -4.76
C GLU A 81 -16.91 2.71 -4.42
N ASN A 82 -17.06 3.85 -3.74
CA ASN A 82 -18.36 4.43 -3.35
C ASN A 82 -19.23 3.46 -2.52
N ARG A 83 -18.65 2.83 -1.49
CA ARG A 83 -19.31 1.80 -0.68
C ARG A 83 -19.59 2.28 0.73
N THR A 84 -20.85 2.18 1.15
CA THR A 84 -21.24 2.45 2.54
C THR A 84 -20.69 1.36 3.46
N PHE A 85 -20.17 1.76 4.63
CA PHE A 85 -19.81 0.81 5.68
C PHE A 85 -20.91 0.73 6.72
N HIS A 86 -21.15 -0.46 7.20
CA HIS A 86 -21.91 -0.73 8.41
C HIS A 86 -20.95 -1.39 9.41
N GLN A 87 -20.83 -0.82 10.60
CA GLN A 87 -19.89 -1.25 11.63
C GLN A 87 -20.64 -1.68 12.88
N ALA A 88 -20.19 -2.77 13.48
CA ALA A 88 -20.61 -3.24 14.79
C ALA A 88 -19.38 -3.26 15.70
N SER A 89 -19.39 -2.49 16.78
CA SER A 89 -18.26 -2.37 17.70
C SER A 89 -18.39 -3.35 18.87
N LEU A 90 -17.35 -4.14 19.10
CA LEU A 90 -17.30 -5.16 20.14
C LEU A 90 -16.22 -4.82 21.17
N ASP A 91 -16.62 -4.77 22.45
CA ASP A 91 -15.74 -4.45 23.56
C ASP A 91 -15.14 -5.72 24.17
N LEU A 92 -13.82 -5.86 24.05
CA LEU A 92 -13.03 -6.94 24.66
C LEU A 92 -12.17 -6.39 25.79
N ASN A 93 -11.80 -7.26 26.74
CA ASN A 93 -10.68 -6.93 27.62
C ASN A 93 -9.37 -6.89 26.81
N GLU A 94 -8.37 -6.15 27.30
CA GLU A 94 -7.12 -5.93 26.58
C GLU A 94 -6.40 -7.23 26.18
N LYS A 95 -6.42 -8.26 27.03
CA LYS A 95 -5.78 -9.54 26.75
C LYS A 95 -6.43 -10.25 25.55
N ASP A 96 -7.75 -10.32 25.53
CA ASP A 96 -8.50 -10.97 24.45
C ASP A 96 -8.40 -10.17 23.14
N TYR A 97 -8.40 -8.84 23.22
CA TYR A 97 -8.15 -7.95 22.09
C TYR A 97 -6.77 -8.20 21.47
N GLU A 98 -5.72 -8.15 22.30
CA GLU A 98 -4.33 -8.40 21.88
C GLU A 98 -4.18 -9.80 21.28
N GLN A 99 -4.82 -10.81 21.88
CA GLN A 99 -4.76 -12.18 21.37
C GLN A 99 -5.38 -12.30 19.98
N LEU A 100 -6.54 -11.67 19.76
CA LEU A 100 -7.23 -11.65 18.47
C LEU A 100 -6.41 -10.89 17.41
N HIS A 101 -5.97 -9.68 17.73
CA HIS A 101 -5.16 -8.84 16.84
C HIS A 101 -3.85 -9.53 16.45
N ASN A 102 -3.11 -10.08 17.42
CA ASN A 102 -1.85 -10.78 17.17
C ASN A 102 -2.05 -12.03 16.31
N HIS A 103 -3.18 -12.74 16.44
CA HIS A 103 -3.47 -13.92 15.62
C HIS A 103 -3.67 -13.56 14.13
N PHE A 104 -4.42 -12.48 13.85
CA PHE A 104 -4.56 -11.95 12.48
C PHE A 104 -3.23 -11.47 11.92
N ASN A 105 -2.43 -10.76 12.72
CA ASN A 105 -1.11 -10.30 12.30
C ASN A 105 -0.15 -11.48 12.02
N LEU A 106 -0.14 -12.51 12.86
CA LEU A 106 0.65 -13.72 12.65
C LEU A 106 0.29 -14.41 11.33
N ARG A 107 -1.01 -14.56 11.07
CA ARG A 107 -1.52 -15.14 9.82
C ARG A 107 -1.14 -14.30 8.59
N PHE A 108 -1.23 -12.97 8.70
CA PHE A 108 -0.81 -12.04 7.65
C PHE A 108 0.69 -12.19 7.36
N LEU A 109 1.54 -12.19 8.40
CA LEU A 109 2.99 -12.35 8.26
C LEU A 109 3.36 -13.70 7.66
N GLN A 110 2.66 -14.76 8.03
CA GLN A 110 2.86 -16.10 7.47
C GLN A 110 2.58 -16.10 5.95
N GLN A 111 1.47 -15.52 5.55
CA GLN A 111 1.11 -15.40 4.13
C GLN A 111 2.13 -14.53 3.37
N LYS A 112 2.56 -13.39 3.93
CA LYS A 112 3.61 -12.54 3.34
C LYS A 112 4.95 -13.27 3.18
N GLN A 113 5.31 -14.14 4.12
CA GLN A 113 6.52 -14.95 3.98
C GLN A 113 6.42 -15.93 2.81
N GLN A 114 5.27 -16.59 2.63
CA GLN A 114 5.05 -17.48 1.49
C GLN A 114 5.11 -16.73 0.16
N ASP A 115 4.52 -15.53 0.10
CA ASP A 115 4.62 -14.65 -1.07
C ASP A 115 6.08 -14.25 -1.35
N ALA A 116 6.88 -14.00 -0.29
CA ALA A 116 8.30 -13.71 -0.44
C ALA A 116 9.09 -14.90 -0.98
N ILE A 117 8.78 -16.14 -0.55
CA ILE A 117 9.40 -17.36 -1.11
C ILE A 117 9.05 -17.51 -2.59
N ARG A 118 7.78 -17.31 -2.95
CA ARG A 118 7.34 -17.31 -4.35
C ARG A 118 8.08 -16.24 -5.16
N LYS A 119 8.16 -15.02 -4.65
CA LYS A 119 8.88 -13.91 -5.30
C LYS A 119 10.36 -14.22 -5.50
N GLU A 120 11.01 -14.86 -4.53
CA GLU A 120 12.41 -15.31 -4.67
C GLU A 120 12.56 -16.38 -5.75
N ILE A 121 11.61 -17.31 -5.90
CA ILE A 121 11.60 -18.27 -7.00
C ILE A 121 11.48 -17.56 -8.34
N ASP A 122 10.51 -16.65 -8.47
CA ASP A 122 10.28 -15.88 -9.69
C ASP A 122 11.54 -15.08 -10.08
N LEU A 123 12.19 -14.43 -9.11
CA LEU A 123 13.44 -13.70 -9.32
C LEU A 123 14.60 -14.59 -9.83
N ASN A 124 14.69 -15.84 -9.35
CA ASN A 124 15.67 -16.80 -9.86
C ASN A 124 15.34 -17.29 -11.26
N ILE A 125 14.07 -17.54 -11.58
CA ILE A 125 13.63 -17.87 -12.94
C ILE A 125 14.02 -16.74 -13.89
N GLU A 126 13.75 -15.49 -13.52
CA GLU A 126 14.04 -14.34 -14.35
C GLU A 126 15.53 -14.17 -14.63
N ILE A 127 16.38 -14.17 -13.61
CA ILE A 127 17.83 -14.01 -13.78
C ILE A 127 18.43 -15.15 -14.60
N LEU A 128 17.93 -16.39 -14.45
CA LEU A 128 18.41 -17.56 -15.18
C LEU A 128 17.90 -17.60 -16.62
N SER A 129 16.71 -17.08 -16.89
CA SER A 129 16.15 -17.02 -18.25
C SER A 129 16.95 -16.11 -19.19
N ASN A 130 17.73 -15.18 -18.64
CA ASN A 130 18.55 -14.19 -19.38
C ASN A 130 17.75 -13.44 -20.47
N ARG A 131 16.46 -13.22 -20.23
CA ARG A 131 15.61 -12.45 -21.13
C ARG A 131 15.85 -10.96 -20.88
N ALA A 132 16.72 -10.37 -21.68
CA ALA A 132 17.14 -8.95 -21.62
C ALA A 132 16.01 -7.92 -21.76
N GLN A 133 14.76 -8.35 -21.99
CA GLN A 133 13.60 -7.48 -22.22
C GLN A 133 12.49 -7.63 -21.16
N HIS A 134 12.75 -8.29 -20.03
CA HIS A 134 11.77 -8.30 -18.92
C HIS A 134 12.07 -7.20 -17.89
N PRO A 135 11.07 -6.38 -17.51
CA PRO A 135 11.24 -5.17 -16.70
C PRO A 135 11.52 -5.38 -15.20
N GLN A 136 11.81 -6.61 -14.76
CA GLN A 136 11.81 -6.97 -13.34
C GLN A 136 13.20 -7.05 -12.67
N LEU A 137 14.28 -7.24 -13.43
CA LEU A 137 15.64 -7.28 -12.87
C LEU A 137 16.21 -5.87 -12.74
N ASN A 138 15.87 -5.22 -11.64
CA ASN A 138 16.19 -3.82 -11.38
C ASN A 138 17.13 -3.65 -10.19
N ILE A 139 18.07 -2.72 -10.29
CA ILE A 139 18.94 -2.31 -9.19
C ILE A 139 18.32 -1.11 -8.49
N GLN A 140 17.66 -1.38 -7.35
CA GLN A 140 16.99 -0.36 -6.56
C GLN A 140 17.95 0.71 -6.05
N GLY A 141 17.53 1.98 -6.17
CA GLY A 141 18.27 3.17 -5.72
C GLY A 141 19.32 3.68 -6.71
N ALA A 142 19.82 2.83 -7.61
CA ALA A 142 20.81 3.23 -8.60
C ALA A 142 20.25 4.23 -9.64
N GLY A 143 18.93 4.25 -9.85
CA GLY A 143 18.27 5.21 -10.74
C GLY A 143 18.25 6.64 -10.21
N LEU A 144 18.62 6.88 -8.95
CA LEU A 144 18.71 8.23 -8.37
C LEU A 144 19.90 9.03 -8.89
N PHE A 145 20.82 8.41 -9.64
CA PHE A 145 22.08 9.01 -10.06
C PHE A 145 22.19 9.03 -11.58
N ALA A 146 22.74 10.13 -12.11
CA ALA A 146 23.00 10.28 -13.53
C ALA A 146 24.42 9.78 -13.89
N ASN A 147 24.55 9.13 -15.06
CA ASN A 147 25.83 8.59 -15.52
C ASN A 147 26.83 9.68 -15.98
N ASP A 148 26.34 10.79 -16.53
CA ASP A 148 27.16 11.83 -17.19
C ASP A 148 26.82 13.28 -16.77
N ALA A 149 26.13 13.46 -15.63
CA ALA A 149 25.80 14.80 -15.16
C ALA A 149 27.01 15.46 -14.48
N VAL A 150 27.15 16.77 -14.71
CA VAL A 150 28.11 17.59 -13.96
C VAL A 150 27.49 17.87 -12.58
N PRO A 151 28.10 17.41 -11.47
CA PRO A 151 27.56 17.64 -10.14
C PRO A 151 27.52 19.14 -9.83
N LEU A 152 26.52 19.57 -9.06
CA LEU A 152 26.53 20.92 -8.50
C LEU A 152 27.75 21.10 -7.58
N GLU A 153 28.15 22.35 -7.33
CA GLU A 153 29.32 22.64 -6.48
C GLU A 153 29.16 22.06 -5.07
N ALA A 154 27.97 22.21 -4.47
CA ALA A 154 27.64 21.66 -3.16
C ALA A 154 27.71 20.13 -3.11
N GLU A 155 27.26 19.45 -4.18
CA GLU A 155 27.40 18.00 -4.31
C GLU A 155 28.88 17.62 -4.44
N SER A 156 29.61 18.25 -5.36
CA SER A 156 31.05 18.00 -5.58
C SER A 156 31.86 18.08 -4.29
N LEU A 157 31.62 19.12 -3.48
CA LEU A 157 32.28 19.31 -2.19
C LEU A 157 31.90 18.22 -1.17
N THR A 158 30.63 17.82 -1.14
CA THR A 158 30.11 16.77 -0.24
C THR A 158 30.67 15.40 -0.62
N ILE A 159 30.71 15.08 -1.91
CA ILE A 159 31.29 13.85 -2.44
C ILE A 159 32.78 13.79 -2.12
N TYR A 160 33.53 14.89 -2.33
CA TYR A 160 34.94 14.95 -1.99
C TYR A 160 35.19 14.69 -0.50
N ARG A 161 34.41 15.31 0.39
CA ARG A 161 34.50 15.08 1.84
C ARG A 161 34.18 13.62 2.20
N LEU A 162 33.16 13.04 1.59
CA LEU A 162 32.80 11.63 1.78
C LEU A 162 33.96 10.71 1.36
N GLN A 163 34.56 10.95 0.19
CA GLN A 163 35.72 10.17 -0.29
C GLN A 163 36.91 10.26 0.69
N GLU A 164 37.22 11.45 1.21
CA GLU A 164 38.28 11.60 2.22
C GLU A 164 37.93 10.91 3.55
N GLN A 165 36.68 10.94 4.00
CA GLN A 165 36.24 10.22 5.20
C GLN A 165 36.31 8.69 5.02
N ILE A 166 35.95 8.17 3.84
CA ILE A 166 36.12 6.75 3.48
C ILE A 166 37.60 6.39 3.54
N LYS A 167 38.46 7.21 2.94
CA LYS A 167 39.92 7.01 2.95
C LYS A 167 40.50 7.06 4.35
N GLN A 168 40.03 7.96 5.21
CA GLN A 168 40.47 8.02 6.62
C GLN A 168 40.03 6.79 7.42
N LYS A 169 38.80 6.30 7.22
CA LYS A 169 38.24 5.18 7.99
C LYS A 169 38.71 3.81 7.49
N TYR A 170 38.82 3.62 6.17
CA TYR A 170 39.05 2.32 5.54
C TYR A 170 40.31 2.24 4.68
N GLY A 171 41.00 3.36 4.44
CA GLY A 171 42.20 3.44 3.60
C GLY A 171 41.91 3.87 2.15
N ALA A 172 42.92 4.44 1.48
CA ALA A 172 42.79 5.03 0.15
C ALA A 172 42.40 4.03 -0.95
N ALA A 173 42.73 2.75 -0.78
CA ALA A 173 42.43 1.70 -1.75
C ALA A 173 41.08 0.99 -1.50
N PHE A 174 40.32 1.39 -0.47
CA PHE A 174 39.11 0.68 -0.05
C PHE A 174 38.10 0.50 -1.20
N LEU A 175 37.68 1.61 -1.84
CA LEU A 175 36.67 1.56 -2.90
C LEU A 175 37.07 0.62 -4.06
N THR A 176 38.33 0.73 -4.51
CA THR A 176 38.88 -0.11 -5.59
C THR A 176 38.96 -1.57 -5.16
N ASN A 177 39.53 -1.86 -3.98
CA ASN A 177 39.72 -3.22 -3.49
C ASN A 177 38.38 -3.92 -3.22
N SER A 178 37.43 -3.23 -2.58
CA SER A 178 36.09 -3.75 -2.33
C SER A 178 35.35 -4.03 -3.64
N THR A 179 35.44 -3.13 -4.62
CA THR A 179 34.85 -3.34 -5.94
C THR A 179 35.48 -4.56 -6.63
N GLN A 180 36.80 -4.73 -6.59
CA GLN A 180 37.48 -5.90 -7.16
C GLN A 180 37.09 -7.20 -6.45
N GLN A 181 36.99 -7.19 -5.12
CA GLN A 181 36.57 -8.34 -4.33
C GLN A 181 35.14 -8.77 -4.68
N LEU A 182 34.20 -7.82 -4.72
CA LEU A 182 32.80 -8.12 -5.08
C LEU A 182 32.69 -8.61 -6.53
N ASN A 183 33.49 -8.04 -7.46
CA ASN A 183 33.58 -8.53 -8.83
C ASN A 183 34.13 -9.96 -8.93
N ALA A 184 35.02 -10.37 -8.04
CA ALA A 184 35.47 -11.75 -7.95
C ALA A 184 34.38 -12.66 -7.37
N GLU A 185 33.66 -12.20 -6.34
CA GLU A 185 32.54 -12.90 -5.71
C GLU A 185 31.42 -13.22 -6.72
N ILE A 186 30.92 -12.23 -7.47
CA ILE A 186 29.83 -12.48 -8.44
C ILE A 186 30.20 -13.49 -9.52
N LYS A 187 31.49 -13.64 -9.85
CA LYS A 187 31.98 -14.60 -10.84
C LYS A 187 31.97 -16.03 -10.31
N THR A 188 32.05 -16.22 -8.99
CA THR A 188 32.05 -17.54 -8.35
C THR A 188 30.66 -17.97 -7.88
N LEU A 189 29.69 -17.05 -7.74
CA LEU A 189 28.32 -17.38 -7.36
C LEU A 189 27.66 -18.40 -8.30
N ARG A 190 26.99 -19.39 -7.72
CA ARG A 190 26.27 -20.45 -8.45
C ARG A 190 24.84 -20.63 -7.91
N PRO A 191 23.88 -20.98 -8.77
CA PRO A 191 22.52 -21.33 -8.35
C PRO A 191 22.50 -22.72 -7.70
N GLU A 192 22.53 -22.75 -6.37
CA GLU A 192 22.44 -24.00 -5.60
C GLU A 192 20.99 -24.42 -5.31
N PRO A 193 20.71 -25.73 -5.13
CA PRO A 193 19.40 -26.21 -4.70
C PRO A 193 19.00 -25.65 -3.33
N TRP A 194 17.70 -25.37 -3.15
CA TRP A 194 17.20 -24.88 -1.87
C TRP A 194 16.96 -26.03 -0.87
N PRO A 195 17.09 -25.76 0.44
CA PRO A 195 16.68 -26.71 1.48
C PRO A 195 15.21 -27.12 1.31
N LYS A 196 14.91 -28.43 1.46
CA LYS A 196 13.55 -28.96 1.27
C LYS A 196 12.51 -28.32 2.19
N ASN A 197 12.89 -27.99 3.43
CA ASN A 197 12.02 -27.34 4.41
C ASN A 197 11.63 -25.91 4.02
N SER A 198 12.47 -25.19 3.26
CA SER A 198 12.12 -23.87 2.71
C SER A 198 11.02 -23.93 1.64
N LEU A 199 10.74 -25.12 1.10
CA LEU A 199 9.77 -25.35 0.03
C LEU A 199 8.50 -26.06 0.51
N GLN A 200 8.32 -26.20 1.82
CA GLN A 200 7.13 -26.81 2.41
C GLN A 200 6.34 -25.75 3.17
N PHE A 201 5.07 -25.60 2.82
CA PHE A 201 4.13 -24.71 3.48
C PHE A 201 3.13 -25.53 4.29
N SER A 202 2.81 -25.04 5.48
CA SER A 202 1.70 -25.54 6.28
C SER A 202 1.05 -24.37 7.03
N GLU A 203 -0.21 -24.49 7.44
CA GLU A 203 -0.82 -23.46 8.30
C GLU A 203 -0.08 -23.40 9.65
N GLY A 204 0.18 -22.18 10.15
CA GLY A 204 0.80 -21.96 11.46
C GLY A 204 2.31 -22.17 11.56
N THR A 205 3.04 -22.42 10.48
CA THR A 205 4.51 -22.52 10.49
C THR A 205 5.18 -21.49 9.58
N PHE A 206 6.37 -21.05 10.00
CA PHE A 206 7.21 -20.15 9.22
C PHE A 206 8.36 -20.92 8.57
N SER A 207 8.55 -20.73 7.27
CA SER A 207 9.63 -21.33 6.49
C SER A 207 10.73 -20.31 6.25
N SER A 208 11.99 -20.67 6.49
CA SER A 208 13.11 -19.75 6.26
C SER A 208 13.20 -19.38 4.78
N ILE A 209 13.13 -18.08 4.48
CA ILE A 209 13.32 -17.53 3.14
C ILE A 209 14.81 -17.68 2.79
N PRO A 210 15.18 -18.47 1.77
CA PRO A 210 16.58 -18.60 1.38
C PRO A 210 17.13 -17.27 0.86
N TYR A 211 18.34 -16.89 1.25
CA TYR A 211 19.09 -15.86 0.55
C TYR A 211 19.55 -16.45 -0.79
N SER A 212 18.71 -16.25 -1.81
CA SER A 212 18.80 -16.98 -3.07
C SER A 212 19.99 -16.52 -3.92
N PHE A 213 20.29 -17.30 -4.97
CA PHE A 213 21.30 -16.91 -5.94
C PHE A 213 20.99 -15.55 -6.58
N ALA A 214 19.74 -15.33 -7.03
CA ALA A 214 19.36 -14.06 -7.63
C ALA A 214 19.47 -12.88 -6.66
N SER A 215 18.97 -13.02 -5.44
CA SER A 215 19.06 -11.97 -4.43
C SER A 215 20.50 -11.67 -4.03
N HIS A 216 21.34 -12.70 -3.85
CA HIS A 216 22.77 -12.50 -3.61
C HIS A 216 23.46 -11.82 -4.79
N TYR A 217 23.11 -12.23 -6.01
CA TYR A 217 23.68 -11.65 -7.21
C TYR A 217 23.33 -10.16 -7.35
N LEU A 218 22.04 -9.82 -7.27
CA LEU A 218 21.56 -8.44 -7.39
C LEU A 218 22.06 -7.55 -6.24
N ASP A 219 22.10 -8.07 -5.01
CA ASP A 219 22.69 -7.36 -3.88
C ASP A 219 24.17 -7.06 -4.11
N THR A 220 24.92 -8.00 -4.69
CA THR A 220 26.35 -7.80 -4.96
C THR A 220 26.58 -6.82 -6.09
N VAL A 221 25.76 -6.88 -7.15
CA VAL A 221 25.77 -5.88 -8.23
C VAL A 221 25.42 -4.49 -7.71
N SER A 222 24.39 -4.37 -6.85
CA SER A 222 24.02 -3.10 -6.21
C SER A 222 25.19 -2.49 -5.43
N LYS A 223 25.93 -3.30 -4.67
CA LYS A 223 27.14 -2.84 -3.94
C LYS A 223 28.24 -2.37 -4.89
N ILE A 224 28.51 -3.11 -5.97
CA ILE A 224 29.50 -2.74 -6.98
C ILE A 224 29.16 -1.38 -7.58
N LEU A 225 27.92 -1.21 -8.03
CA LEU A 225 27.46 0.02 -8.69
C LEU A 225 27.52 1.22 -7.74
N LEU A 226 27.18 1.04 -6.46
CA LEU A 226 27.29 2.12 -5.48
C LEU A 226 28.75 2.54 -5.23
N LEU A 227 29.66 1.58 -5.04
CA LEU A 227 31.07 1.89 -4.84
C LEU A 227 31.65 2.63 -6.05
N GLN A 228 31.24 2.22 -7.25
CA GLN A 228 31.58 2.92 -8.50
C GLN A 228 30.97 4.31 -8.56
N ALA A 229 29.71 4.51 -8.16
CA ALA A 229 29.06 5.82 -8.13
C ALA A 229 29.81 6.79 -7.19
N ILE A 230 30.20 6.33 -5.99
CA ILE A 230 31.00 7.13 -5.05
C ILE A 230 32.38 7.41 -5.63
N GLN A 231 33.05 6.41 -6.24
CA GLN A 231 34.38 6.56 -6.83
C GLN A 231 34.39 7.54 -8.01
N ASN A 232 33.39 7.44 -8.88
CA ASN A 232 33.24 8.25 -10.10
C ASN A 232 32.61 9.63 -9.82
N ARG A 233 32.22 9.90 -8.57
CA ARG A 233 31.59 11.15 -8.14
C ARG A 233 30.27 11.42 -8.87
N SER A 234 29.46 10.38 -9.07
CA SER A 234 28.13 10.50 -9.66
C SER A 234 27.26 11.45 -8.83
N SER A 235 26.59 12.38 -9.51
CA SER A 235 25.62 13.31 -8.93
C SER A 235 24.22 12.74 -8.98
N LEU A 236 23.29 13.40 -8.27
CA LEU A 236 21.87 13.11 -8.41
C LEU A 236 21.38 13.37 -9.84
N ASP A 237 20.44 12.56 -10.30
CA ASP A 237 19.67 12.84 -11.50
C ASP A 237 18.65 13.96 -11.20
N GLN A 238 18.65 15.01 -12.03
CA GLN A 238 17.78 16.17 -11.90
C GLN A 238 16.29 15.82 -12.04
N GLN A 239 15.95 14.67 -12.61
CA GLN A 239 14.57 14.20 -12.69
C GLN A 239 14.03 13.69 -11.35
N PHE A 240 14.90 13.32 -10.41
CA PHE A 240 14.51 12.63 -9.18
C PHE A 240 14.76 13.44 -7.91
N TYR A 241 14.94 14.75 -8.03
CA TYR A 241 14.84 15.67 -6.91
C TYR A 241 14.17 16.97 -7.32
N PHE A 242 13.58 17.67 -6.35
CA PHE A 242 12.89 18.93 -6.59
C PHE A 242 12.95 19.85 -5.36
N SER A 243 12.64 21.12 -5.55
CA SER A 243 12.50 22.12 -4.48
C SER A 243 11.20 22.89 -4.68
N PRO A 244 10.20 22.73 -3.79
CA PRO A 244 8.93 23.44 -3.94
C PRO A 244 9.10 24.96 -3.77
N GLU A 245 8.21 25.74 -4.39
CA GLU A 245 8.40 27.19 -4.50
C GLU A 245 7.95 27.99 -3.27
N GLN A 246 7.02 27.45 -2.47
CA GLN A 246 6.41 28.17 -1.36
C GLN A 246 7.41 28.61 -0.28
N SER A 247 7.10 29.72 0.39
CA SER A 247 7.97 30.31 1.41
C SER A 247 8.27 29.40 2.60
N VAL A 248 7.34 28.49 2.96
CA VAL A 248 7.53 27.52 4.06
C VAL A 248 8.75 26.61 3.83
N PHE A 249 9.13 26.38 2.57
CA PHE A 249 10.28 25.53 2.22
C PHE A 249 11.61 26.26 2.27
N LYS A 250 11.63 27.59 2.49
CA LYS A 250 12.87 28.31 2.76
C LYS A 250 13.41 27.91 4.14
N LEU A 251 14.73 27.79 4.23
CA LEU A 251 15.43 27.39 5.44
C LEU A 251 15.98 28.61 6.17
N SER A 252 15.70 28.68 7.48
CA SER A 252 16.36 29.59 8.40
C SER A 252 17.76 29.09 8.76
N GLN A 253 18.56 29.95 9.39
CA GLN A 253 19.92 29.57 9.79
C GLN A 253 19.94 28.42 10.81
N SER A 254 18.97 28.36 11.74
CA SER A 254 18.87 27.27 12.71
C SER A 254 18.48 25.95 12.03
N GLU A 255 17.55 25.99 11.06
CA GLU A 255 17.16 24.82 10.26
C GLU A 255 18.35 24.29 9.44
N VAL A 256 19.15 25.18 8.83
CA VAL A 256 20.38 24.81 8.12
C VAL A 256 21.38 24.10 9.04
N ILE A 257 21.54 24.55 10.29
CA ILE A 257 22.42 23.90 11.27
C ILE A 257 21.92 22.48 11.59
N GLN A 258 20.61 22.31 11.78
CA GLN A 258 20.03 20.99 12.04
C GLN A 258 20.16 20.04 10.83
N LEU A 259 19.95 20.55 9.62
CA LEU A 259 20.18 19.75 8.40
C LEU A 259 21.65 19.34 8.23
N LYS A 260 22.61 20.19 8.61
CA LYS A 260 24.04 19.82 8.64
C LYS A 260 24.29 18.68 9.62
N SER A 261 23.70 18.73 10.81
CA SER A 261 23.80 17.64 11.80
C SER A 261 23.17 16.35 11.27
N LEU A 262 22.01 16.41 10.62
CA LEU A 262 21.41 15.25 9.96
C LEU A 262 22.31 14.70 8.85
N GLN A 263 22.85 15.56 7.97
CA GLN A 263 23.75 15.13 6.89
C GLN A 263 24.99 14.41 7.45
N GLN A 264 25.56 14.89 8.56
CA GLN A 264 26.67 14.22 9.25
C GLN A 264 26.26 12.86 9.81
N LEU A 265 25.08 12.76 10.44
CA LEU A 265 24.54 11.49 10.92
C LEU A 265 24.35 10.48 9.77
N LEU A 266 23.74 10.90 8.66
CA LEU A 266 23.53 10.04 7.49
C LEU A 266 24.86 9.60 6.88
N THR A 267 25.85 10.50 6.86
CA THR A 267 27.20 10.19 6.38
C THR A 267 27.89 9.18 7.28
N HIS A 268 27.76 9.30 8.61
CA HIS A 268 28.24 8.28 9.55
C HIS A 268 27.56 6.92 9.32
N ASN A 269 26.24 6.91 9.10
CA ASN A 269 25.48 5.70 8.81
C ASN A 269 25.94 5.05 7.51
N LEU A 270 26.14 5.84 6.44
CA LEU A 270 26.68 5.36 5.16
C LEU A 270 28.07 4.74 5.35
N LEU A 271 28.98 5.42 6.06
CA LEU A 271 30.30 4.88 6.34
C LEU A 271 30.22 3.54 7.09
N THR A 272 29.35 3.41 8.08
CA THR A 272 29.15 2.14 8.80
C THR A 272 28.58 1.05 7.90
N LEU A 273 27.67 1.41 6.99
CA LEU A 273 27.04 0.50 6.04
C LEU A 273 28.04 -0.04 5.01
N LEU A 274 28.98 0.79 4.53
CA LEU A 274 30.06 0.37 3.61
C LEU A 274 30.96 -0.73 4.21
N GLY A 275 31.12 -0.78 5.53
CA GLY A 275 31.87 -1.83 6.23
C GLY A 275 31.03 -3.03 6.66
N SER A 276 29.74 -3.07 6.34
CA SER A 276 28.80 -4.09 6.82
C SER A 276 28.85 -5.38 6.00
N ARG A 277 28.54 -6.50 6.67
CA ARG A 277 28.31 -7.81 6.03
C ARG A 277 26.83 -8.12 5.78
N ARG A 278 25.92 -7.20 6.13
CA ARG A 278 24.47 -7.40 6.00
C ARG A 278 24.07 -7.58 4.52
N PRO A 279 23.22 -8.55 4.16
CA PRO A 279 22.57 -8.58 2.84
C PRO A 279 21.81 -7.28 2.53
N GLY A 280 21.71 -6.93 1.25
CA GLY A 280 20.96 -5.77 0.78
C GLY A 280 21.51 -4.39 1.15
N TRP A 281 22.74 -4.29 1.67
CA TRP A 281 23.26 -2.98 2.09
C TRP A 281 23.46 -1.99 0.93
N GLY A 282 23.66 -2.48 -0.31
CA GLY A 282 23.87 -1.64 -1.49
C GLY A 282 22.69 -0.70 -1.78
N SER A 283 21.46 -1.22 -1.79
CA SER A 283 20.25 -0.42 -2.06
C SER A 283 19.98 0.59 -0.95
N ALA A 284 20.13 0.19 0.31
CA ALA A 284 20.02 1.10 1.45
C ALA A 284 21.07 2.22 1.39
N ALA A 285 22.30 1.89 0.99
CA ALA A 285 23.38 2.86 0.88
C ALA A 285 23.21 3.82 -0.31
N PHE A 286 22.58 3.39 -1.42
CA PHE A 286 22.15 4.30 -2.49
C PHE A 286 21.15 5.36 -1.98
N ALA A 287 20.11 4.94 -1.25
CA ALA A 287 19.14 5.87 -0.68
C ALA A 287 19.79 6.87 0.29
N LEU A 288 20.69 6.41 1.16
CA LEU A 288 21.47 7.28 2.05
C LEU A 288 22.36 8.26 1.29
N TYR A 289 23.10 7.77 0.28
CA TYR A 289 23.99 8.60 -0.52
C TYR A 289 23.20 9.69 -1.26
N ALA A 290 22.07 9.33 -1.87
CA ALA A 290 21.19 10.28 -2.55
C ALA A 290 20.66 11.35 -1.58
N ARG A 291 20.24 10.94 -0.38
CA ARG A 291 19.73 11.87 0.63
C ARG A 291 20.81 12.81 1.14
N ILE A 292 22.04 12.34 1.34
CA ILE A 292 23.20 13.17 1.70
C ILE A 292 23.44 14.27 0.65
N LEU A 293 23.35 13.93 -0.64
CA LEU A 293 23.50 14.89 -1.73
C LEU A 293 22.32 15.88 -1.79
N SER A 294 21.07 15.40 -1.66
CA SER A 294 19.90 16.30 -1.63
C SER A 294 19.98 17.32 -0.50
N LEU A 295 20.46 16.90 0.69
CA LEU A 295 20.70 17.79 1.82
C LEU A 295 21.83 18.79 1.53
N ALA A 296 22.86 18.41 0.77
CA ALA A 296 23.91 19.34 0.37
C ALA A 296 23.33 20.48 -0.48
N ILE A 297 22.50 20.14 -1.46
CA ILE A 297 21.80 21.11 -2.32
C ILE A 297 20.85 21.97 -1.47
N ALA A 298 20.14 21.38 -0.51
CA ALA A 298 19.23 22.11 0.37
C ALA A 298 19.96 23.13 1.26
N ILE A 299 21.08 22.71 1.86
CA ILE A 299 21.91 23.55 2.73
C ILE A 299 22.51 24.73 1.96
N ASP A 300 22.99 24.49 0.74
CA ASP A 300 23.60 25.50 -0.11
C ASP A 300 22.56 26.52 -0.63
N SER A 301 21.45 26.03 -1.17
CA SER A 301 20.37 26.86 -1.73
C SER A 301 19.49 27.55 -0.66
N ARG A 302 19.62 27.16 0.61
CA ARG A 302 18.75 27.56 1.73
C ARG A 302 17.25 27.32 1.45
N LYS A 303 16.96 26.23 0.73
CA LYS A 303 15.60 25.74 0.49
C LYS A 303 15.58 24.24 0.74
N LEU A 304 14.45 23.70 1.19
CA LEU A 304 14.26 22.26 1.24
C LEU A 304 14.32 21.71 -0.19
N VAL A 305 15.09 20.65 -0.35
CA VAL A 305 15.23 19.86 -1.58
C VAL A 305 14.92 18.43 -1.19
N PHE A 306 14.01 17.80 -1.93
CA PHE A 306 13.49 16.48 -1.64
C PHE A 306 13.80 15.53 -2.78
N LEU A 307 14.07 14.27 -2.47
CA LEU A 307 14.11 13.21 -3.46
C LEU A 307 12.68 12.82 -3.88
N ASP A 308 12.52 12.36 -5.12
CA ASP A 308 11.28 11.78 -5.60
C ASP A 308 11.04 10.41 -4.94
N THR A 309 10.02 10.35 -4.07
CA THR A 309 9.70 9.17 -3.27
C THR A 309 8.57 8.31 -3.83
N PHE A 310 7.95 8.69 -4.94
CA PHE A 310 6.92 7.87 -5.56
C PHE A 310 7.51 6.61 -6.19
N ARG A 311 6.72 5.53 -6.23
CA ARG A 311 7.06 4.35 -7.04
C ARG A 311 6.99 4.68 -8.52
N GLU A 312 7.75 3.96 -9.34
CA GLU A 312 7.68 4.10 -10.81
C GLU A 312 6.30 3.71 -11.35
N SER A 313 5.61 2.76 -10.69
CA SER A 313 4.27 2.31 -11.05
C SER A 313 3.15 3.09 -10.36
N SER A 314 3.44 4.26 -9.78
CA SER A 314 2.42 5.05 -9.07
C SER A 314 1.32 5.51 -10.02
N PRO A 315 0.03 5.36 -9.62
CA PRO A 315 -1.07 5.85 -10.44
C PRO A 315 -0.98 7.38 -10.59
N SER A 316 -1.43 7.87 -11.75
CA SER A 316 -1.43 9.30 -12.09
C SER A 316 -2.80 9.73 -12.59
N ILE A 317 -3.14 11.00 -12.38
CA ILE A 317 -4.33 11.65 -12.95
C ILE A 317 -3.90 12.54 -14.11
N SER A 318 -4.70 12.52 -15.18
CA SER A 318 -4.45 13.32 -16.39
C SER A 318 -4.69 14.82 -16.18
N ASP A 319 -3.97 15.68 -16.88
CA ASP A 319 -4.15 17.14 -16.85
C ASP A 319 -5.62 17.60 -17.06
N VAL A 320 -6.37 16.92 -17.93
CA VAL A 320 -7.80 17.15 -18.17
C VAL A 320 -8.63 16.94 -16.90
N GLU A 321 -8.32 15.90 -16.13
CA GLU A 321 -8.98 15.60 -14.86
C GLU A 321 -8.53 16.54 -13.75
N VAL A 322 -7.26 16.98 -13.76
CA VAL A 322 -6.77 18.05 -12.88
C VAL A 322 -7.58 19.33 -13.06
N ALA A 323 -7.84 19.73 -14.30
CA ALA A 323 -8.62 20.92 -14.59
C ALA A 323 -10.07 20.79 -14.09
N ARG A 324 -10.68 19.61 -14.21
CA ARG A 324 -12.03 19.33 -13.76
C ARG A 324 -12.17 19.38 -12.24
N TYR A 325 -11.28 18.70 -11.52
CA TYR A 325 -11.33 18.62 -10.04
C TYR A 325 -10.44 19.64 -9.35
N LYS A 326 -10.15 20.76 -10.04
CA LYS A 326 -9.22 21.81 -9.58
C LYS A 326 -9.49 22.27 -8.15
N THR A 327 -10.75 22.49 -7.78
CA THR A 327 -11.12 22.93 -6.42
C THR A 327 -10.72 21.90 -5.36
N LYS A 328 -10.93 20.60 -5.64
CA LYS A 328 -10.56 19.51 -4.73
C LYS A 328 -9.04 19.43 -4.56
N PHE A 329 -8.29 19.46 -5.67
CA PHE A 329 -6.83 19.41 -5.63
C PHE A 329 -6.22 20.66 -4.97
N LEU A 330 -6.82 21.83 -5.14
CA LEU A 330 -6.45 23.04 -4.39
C LEU A 330 -6.68 22.88 -2.88
N SER A 331 -7.78 22.24 -2.47
CA SER A 331 -8.05 21.95 -1.05
C SER A 331 -7.01 20.99 -0.46
N GLN A 332 -6.72 19.89 -1.17
CA GLN A 332 -5.68 18.92 -0.78
C GLN A 332 -4.30 19.57 -0.68
N GLN A 333 -3.94 20.41 -1.67
CA GLN A 333 -2.67 21.13 -1.65
C GLN A 333 -2.56 22.05 -0.42
N LYS A 334 -3.63 22.77 -0.07
CA LYS A 334 -3.66 23.63 1.14
C LYS A 334 -3.57 22.83 2.44
N GLN A 335 -4.25 21.68 2.51
CA GLN A 335 -4.18 20.78 3.66
C GLN A 335 -2.76 20.24 3.85
N ALA A 336 -2.14 19.75 2.77
CA ALA A 336 -0.76 19.31 2.77
C ALA A 336 0.19 20.42 3.23
N LEU A 337 0.05 21.63 2.68
CA LEU A 337 0.86 22.78 3.06
C LEU A 337 0.73 23.13 4.55
N SER A 338 -0.48 23.04 5.10
CA SER A 338 -0.75 23.30 6.51
C SER A 338 -0.11 22.23 7.40
N ARG A 339 -0.17 20.96 6.99
CA ARG A 339 0.50 19.86 7.68
C ARG A 339 2.03 19.96 7.60
N ILE A 340 2.58 20.37 6.45
CA ILE A 340 4.01 20.65 6.28
C ILE A 340 4.45 21.75 7.22
N PHE A 341 3.67 22.84 7.35
CA PHE A 341 4.00 23.93 8.26
C PHE A 341 4.09 23.44 9.72
N GLN A 342 3.11 22.66 10.18
CA GLN A 342 3.10 22.08 11.53
C GLN A 342 4.27 21.13 11.74
N LEU A 343 4.44 20.16 10.84
CA LEU A 343 5.49 19.15 10.93
C LEU A 343 6.87 19.80 10.90
N LYS A 344 7.11 20.78 10.02
CA LYS A 344 8.37 21.53 9.98
C LYS A 344 8.64 22.24 11.30
N ALA A 345 7.62 22.90 11.89
CA ALA A 345 7.78 23.57 13.18
C ALA A 345 8.13 22.58 14.32
N GLU A 346 7.52 21.40 14.33
CA GLU A 346 7.81 20.33 15.30
C GLU A 346 9.22 19.74 15.12
N LEU A 347 9.58 19.42 13.87
CA LEU A 347 10.84 18.76 13.52
C LEU A 347 12.07 19.63 13.78
N PHE A 348 11.95 20.94 13.53
CA PHE A 348 13.07 21.87 13.68
C PHE A 348 13.09 22.57 15.04
N THR A 349 12.44 21.99 16.06
CA THR A 349 12.56 22.48 17.45
C THR A 349 13.99 22.29 17.99
N PRO A 350 14.59 23.27 18.68
CA PRO A 350 15.99 23.17 19.14
C PRO A 350 16.29 22.00 20.09
N THR A 351 15.28 21.46 20.75
CA THR A 351 15.41 20.40 21.76
C THR A 351 15.42 19.00 21.16
N ASN A 352 14.98 18.83 19.90
CA ASN A 352 14.84 17.53 19.27
C ASN A 352 15.91 17.35 18.18
N ALA A 353 16.67 16.25 18.27
CA ALA A 353 17.57 15.89 17.19
C ALA A 353 16.75 15.39 15.99
N LEU A 354 16.96 15.99 14.83
CA LEU A 354 16.32 15.57 13.59
C LEU A 354 16.77 14.15 13.22
N THR A 355 15.80 13.24 13.05
CA THR A 355 16.06 11.84 12.68
C THR A 355 15.79 11.60 11.20
N GLU A 356 16.38 10.53 10.65
CA GLU A 356 16.13 10.12 9.26
C GLU A 356 14.65 9.82 9.01
N LYS A 357 13.99 9.09 9.91
CA LYS A 357 12.57 8.76 9.80
C LYS A 357 11.71 10.02 9.72
N ALA A 358 11.94 10.94 10.65
CA ALA A 358 11.13 12.16 10.76
C ALA A 358 11.36 13.10 9.56
N TYR A 359 12.58 13.15 9.01
CA TYR A 359 12.84 13.85 7.75
C TYR A 359 12.18 13.14 6.56
N GLY A 360 12.18 11.81 6.52
CA GLY A 360 11.50 11.02 5.47
C GLY A 360 9.99 11.25 5.43
N GLU A 361 9.34 11.44 6.57
CA GLU A 361 7.92 11.83 6.64
C GLU A 361 7.67 13.22 6.04
N LEU A 362 8.55 14.19 6.32
CA LEU A 362 8.49 15.51 5.70
C LEU A 362 8.75 15.44 4.18
N GLU A 363 9.69 14.61 3.75
CA GLU A 363 10.02 14.37 2.33
C GLU A 363 8.84 13.75 1.56
N MET A 364 8.17 12.74 2.14
CA MET A 364 6.94 12.17 1.57
C MET A 364 5.83 13.22 1.42
N LEU A 365 5.57 14.00 2.47
CA LEU A 365 4.54 15.03 2.41
C LEU A 365 4.90 16.16 1.43
N GLY A 366 6.19 16.47 1.30
CA GLY A 366 6.71 17.39 0.28
C GLY A 366 6.48 16.90 -1.15
N ASN A 367 6.67 15.60 -1.40
CA ASN A 367 6.34 14.94 -2.67
C ASN A 367 4.85 15.04 -2.99
N TYR A 368 4.00 14.69 -2.03
CA TYR A 368 2.54 14.81 -2.16
C TYR A 368 2.12 16.23 -2.55
N TYR A 369 2.62 17.23 -1.82
CA TYR A 369 2.36 18.64 -2.12
C TYR A 369 2.84 19.04 -3.52
N TYR A 370 4.06 18.66 -3.89
CA TYR A 370 4.70 19.08 -5.15
C TYR A 370 4.00 18.51 -6.39
N GLU A 371 3.51 17.27 -6.33
CA GLU A 371 2.69 16.70 -7.42
C GLU A 371 1.44 17.53 -7.70
N ARG A 372 0.77 18.04 -6.65
CA ARG A 372 -0.39 18.92 -6.82
C ARG A 372 0.03 20.31 -7.31
N GLU A 373 1.15 20.84 -6.81
CA GLU A 373 1.70 22.11 -7.27
C GLU A 373 1.98 22.09 -8.77
N ARG A 374 2.76 21.11 -9.24
CA ARG A 374 3.07 20.97 -10.68
C ARG A 374 1.81 20.70 -11.50
N GLY A 375 0.89 19.86 -11.02
CA GLY A 375 -0.33 19.54 -11.76
C GLY A 375 -1.23 20.75 -11.97
N LEU A 376 -1.44 21.52 -10.90
CA LEU A 376 -2.30 22.71 -10.90
C LEU A 376 -1.68 23.90 -11.64
N GLN A 377 -0.35 24.06 -11.58
CA GLN A 377 0.34 25.20 -12.21
C GLN A 377 0.77 24.91 -13.66
N ASN A 378 1.32 23.72 -13.92
CA ASN A 378 1.98 23.41 -15.19
C ASN A 378 1.09 22.64 -16.18
N LYS A 379 -0.15 22.31 -15.80
CA LYS A 379 -1.08 21.48 -16.61
C LYS A 379 -0.43 20.17 -17.04
N GLN A 380 0.07 19.44 -16.05
CA GLN A 380 0.75 18.16 -16.24
C GLN A 380 0.03 17.08 -15.46
N ASP A 381 0.19 15.85 -15.93
CA ASP A 381 -0.19 14.67 -15.19
C ASP A 381 0.60 14.61 -13.86
N PHE A 382 -0.08 14.21 -12.79
CA PHE A 382 0.57 14.06 -11.50
C PHE A 382 0.16 12.79 -10.78
N ARG A 383 1.11 12.25 -10.03
CA ARG A 383 0.98 11.02 -9.26
C ARG A 383 0.19 11.29 -8.00
N ILE A 384 -0.77 10.42 -7.75
CA ILE A 384 -1.79 10.65 -6.74
C ILE A 384 -1.57 9.85 -5.46
N SER A 385 -0.84 8.74 -5.55
CA SER A 385 -0.46 7.89 -4.43
C SER A 385 0.80 7.04 -4.74
N GLY A 386 1.34 6.39 -3.71
CA GLY A 386 2.45 5.44 -3.82
C GLY A 386 3.81 6.01 -3.41
N GLU A 387 3.80 7.09 -2.65
CA GLU A 387 4.94 7.63 -1.91
C GLU A 387 5.54 6.56 -0.98
N GLN A 388 6.86 6.62 -0.80
CA GLN A 388 7.61 5.73 0.08
C GLN A 388 8.51 6.55 1.01
N LEU A 389 8.81 6.00 2.19
CA LEU A 389 9.71 6.67 3.15
C LEU A 389 11.15 6.83 2.61
N LEU A 390 11.53 6.00 1.64
CA LEU A 390 12.83 6.00 0.97
C LEU A 390 12.63 6.07 -0.53
N ALA A 391 13.40 6.90 -1.21
CA ALA A 391 13.43 6.94 -2.67
C ALA A 391 14.12 5.68 -3.22
N THR A 392 13.49 5.01 -4.19
CA THR A 392 13.92 3.69 -4.68
C THR A 392 14.04 3.58 -6.21
N LYS A 393 14.19 4.72 -6.90
CA LYS A 393 14.31 4.77 -8.37
C LYS A 393 15.36 3.78 -8.86
N SER A 394 15.00 2.98 -9.85
CA SER A 394 15.79 1.84 -10.26
C SER A 394 16.35 2.01 -11.66
N ILE A 395 17.42 1.28 -11.96
CA ILE A 395 17.86 1.03 -13.33
C ILE A 395 17.73 -0.46 -13.63
N PRO A 396 17.49 -0.85 -14.89
CA PRO A 396 17.60 -2.25 -15.28
C PRO A 396 19.02 -2.78 -15.02
N LEU A 397 19.13 -4.08 -14.70
CA LEU A 397 20.41 -4.77 -14.57
C LEU A 397 21.25 -4.55 -15.84
N PRO A 398 22.44 -3.92 -15.74
CA PRO A 398 23.26 -3.69 -16.93
C PRO A 398 23.62 -5.00 -17.64
N THR A 399 23.51 -5.03 -18.97
CA THR A 399 23.72 -6.24 -19.79
C THR A 399 25.09 -6.89 -19.55
N GLY A 400 26.14 -6.10 -19.34
CA GLY A 400 27.50 -6.58 -19.03
C GLY A 400 27.66 -7.22 -17.64
N LEU A 401 26.66 -7.06 -16.76
CA LEU A 401 26.63 -7.55 -15.39
C LEU A 401 25.63 -8.68 -15.17
N TYR A 402 25.16 -9.36 -16.23
CA TYR A 402 24.40 -10.60 -16.08
C TYR A 402 25.29 -11.78 -15.67
N PRO A 403 24.74 -12.79 -14.95
CA PRO A 403 25.52 -13.95 -14.55
C PRO A 403 26.13 -14.71 -15.73
N ARG A 404 27.41 -15.04 -15.61
CA ARG A 404 28.13 -15.88 -16.59
C ARG A 404 28.05 -17.35 -16.18
N LEU A 405 26.97 -18.01 -16.57
CA LEU A 405 26.73 -19.45 -16.33
C LEU A 405 26.93 -20.26 -17.62
N THR A 406 27.34 -21.52 -17.50
CA THR A 406 27.29 -22.43 -18.65
C THR A 406 25.83 -22.72 -19.02
N GLU A 407 25.58 -23.10 -20.28
CA GLU A 407 24.24 -23.48 -20.74
C GLU A 407 23.64 -24.59 -19.88
N PHE A 408 24.40 -25.66 -19.64
CA PHE A 408 23.99 -26.76 -18.76
C PHE A 408 23.61 -26.31 -17.34
N GLN A 409 24.43 -25.45 -16.71
CA GLN A 409 24.13 -24.92 -15.37
C GLN A 409 22.85 -24.10 -15.35
N ARG A 410 22.65 -23.28 -16.39
CA ARG A 410 21.48 -22.42 -16.54
C ARG A 410 20.21 -23.23 -16.71
N GLU A 411 20.18 -24.15 -17.66
CA GLU A 411 19.01 -24.99 -17.97
C GLU A 411 18.63 -25.88 -16.78
N THR A 412 19.61 -26.54 -16.17
CA THR A 412 19.37 -27.40 -14.99
C THR A 412 18.79 -26.61 -13.82
N SER A 413 19.29 -25.39 -13.60
CA SER A 413 18.82 -24.54 -12.51
C SER A 413 17.45 -23.93 -12.80
N LEU A 414 17.20 -23.51 -14.04
CA LEU A 414 15.93 -22.97 -14.49
C LEU A 414 14.81 -24.01 -14.33
N ALA A 415 15.01 -25.22 -14.86
CA ALA A 415 14.05 -26.32 -14.73
C ALA A 415 13.75 -26.66 -13.26
N ARG A 416 14.76 -26.58 -12.38
CA ARG A 416 14.58 -26.78 -10.93
C ARG A 416 13.72 -25.70 -10.29
N PHE A 417 13.94 -24.42 -10.61
CA PHE A 417 13.14 -23.33 -10.07
C PHE A 417 11.72 -23.30 -10.64
N GLU A 418 11.52 -23.66 -11.90
CA GLU A 418 10.18 -23.86 -12.48
C GLU A 418 9.42 -24.99 -11.74
N ALA A 419 10.10 -26.10 -11.42
CA ALA A 419 9.52 -27.16 -10.60
C ALA A 419 9.19 -26.70 -9.17
N TYR A 420 10.02 -25.84 -8.56
CA TYR A 420 9.71 -25.23 -7.27
C TYR A 420 8.48 -24.33 -7.37
N GLN A 421 8.37 -23.52 -8.42
CA GLN A 421 7.21 -22.63 -8.64
C GLN A 421 5.91 -23.44 -8.72
N ILE A 422 5.88 -24.50 -9.54
CA ILE A 422 4.71 -25.37 -9.68
C ILE A 422 4.31 -25.98 -8.32
N ASN A 423 5.28 -26.49 -7.57
CA ASN A 423 5.04 -27.09 -6.26
C ASN A 423 4.48 -26.08 -5.25
N ILE A 424 5.10 -24.90 -5.15
CA ILE A 424 4.65 -23.84 -4.25
C ILE A 424 3.24 -23.35 -4.63
N ASP A 425 2.95 -23.21 -5.91
CA ASP A 425 1.62 -22.81 -6.38
C ASP A 425 0.55 -23.84 -6.05
N GLN A 426 0.88 -25.13 -6.16
CA GLN A 426 -0.03 -26.21 -5.74
C GLN A 426 -0.27 -26.19 -4.23
N GLN A 427 0.79 -25.98 -3.42
CA GLN A 427 0.65 -25.86 -1.97
C GLN A 427 -0.18 -24.64 -1.57
N MET A 428 0.06 -23.47 -2.17
CA MET A 428 -0.73 -22.26 -1.92
C MET A 428 -2.20 -22.46 -2.31
N ARG A 429 -2.50 -23.10 -3.45
CA ARG A 429 -3.89 -23.43 -3.84
C ARG A 429 -4.55 -24.42 -2.89
N SER A 430 -3.82 -25.43 -2.42
CA SER A 430 -4.33 -26.38 -1.43
C SER A 430 -4.63 -25.68 -0.10
N LEU A 431 -3.69 -24.86 0.37
CA LEU A 431 -3.81 -24.15 1.64
C LEU A 431 -4.83 -23.02 1.60
N TYR A 432 -5.07 -22.37 0.47
CA TYR A 432 -5.83 -21.12 0.38
C TYR A 432 -6.86 -21.08 -0.75
N SER A 433 -7.32 -22.23 -1.24
CA SER A 433 -8.38 -22.29 -2.25
C SER A 433 -9.56 -21.38 -1.89
N TYR A 434 -10.05 -20.63 -2.87
CA TYR A 434 -11.27 -19.84 -2.72
C TYR A 434 -12.49 -20.69 -3.12
N ASP A 435 -13.55 -20.59 -2.33
CA ASP A 435 -14.88 -21.14 -2.65
C ASP A 435 -15.96 -20.17 -2.20
N LEU A 436 -16.91 -19.86 -3.08
CA LEU A 436 -17.90 -18.81 -2.83
C LEU A 436 -18.76 -19.08 -1.58
N PHE A 437 -19.05 -20.34 -1.27
CA PHE A 437 -19.97 -20.72 -0.19
C PHE A 437 -19.24 -21.14 1.08
N THR A 438 -18.16 -21.89 0.93
CA THR A 438 -17.46 -22.53 2.05
C THR A 438 -16.18 -21.80 2.44
N ARG A 439 -15.58 -21.05 1.52
CA ARG A 439 -14.25 -20.45 1.73
C ARG A 439 -14.09 -19.08 1.09
N ASN A 440 -14.78 -18.11 1.68
CA ASN A 440 -14.86 -16.74 1.24
C ASN A 440 -14.37 -15.75 2.33
N CYS A 441 -14.54 -14.46 2.11
CA CYS A 441 -14.06 -13.42 3.02
C CYS A 441 -14.63 -13.55 4.44
N VAL A 442 -15.90 -13.90 4.58
CA VAL A 442 -16.58 -14.06 5.87
C VAL A 442 -16.15 -15.36 6.54
N THR A 443 -16.21 -16.48 5.82
CA THR A 443 -15.90 -17.79 6.41
C THR A 443 -14.43 -17.88 6.82
N GLU A 444 -13.51 -17.22 6.11
CA GLU A 444 -12.10 -17.15 6.52
C GLU A 444 -11.87 -16.23 7.73
N ILE A 445 -12.62 -15.14 7.90
CA ILE A 445 -12.60 -14.35 9.15
C ILE A 445 -13.01 -15.25 10.31
N ILE A 446 -14.17 -15.91 10.21
CA ILE A 446 -14.72 -16.73 11.28
C ILE A 446 -13.83 -17.93 11.57
N ARG A 447 -13.30 -18.61 10.54
CA ARG A 447 -12.32 -19.69 10.69
C ARG A 447 -11.07 -19.21 11.41
N THR A 448 -10.56 -18.02 11.10
CA THR A 448 -9.40 -17.42 11.79
C THR A 448 -9.72 -17.17 13.26
N ILE A 449 -10.92 -16.66 13.56
CA ILE A 449 -11.37 -16.45 14.94
C ILE A 449 -11.49 -17.78 15.70
N SER A 450 -12.06 -18.82 15.06
CA SER A 450 -12.24 -20.15 15.69
C SER A 450 -10.95 -20.88 16.05
N GLN A 451 -9.82 -20.48 15.45
CA GLN A 451 -8.50 -21.04 15.73
C GLN A 451 -7.86 -20.44 16.99
N ILE A 452 -8.49 -19.42 17.60
CA ILE A 452 -7.97 -18.72 18.77
C ILE A 452 -8.45 -19.43 20.04
N PRO A 453 -7.55 -19.98 20.87
CA PRO A 453 -7.94 -20.58 22.15
C PRO A 453 -8.41 -19.51 23.12
N THR A 454 -9.70 -19.47 23.43
CA THR A 454 -10.28 -18.46 24.35
C THR A 454 -11.47 -19.03 25.12
N ASN A 455 -11.72 -18.45 26.30
CA ASN A 455 -12.93 -18.67 27.08
C ASN A 455 -13.88 -17.46 27.01
N ASN A 456 -13.56 -16.45 26.21
CA ASN A 456 -14.38 -15.25 26.06
C ASN A 456 -15.63 -15.58 25.25
N LYS A 457 -16.80 -15.36 25.87
CA LYS A 457 -18.11 -15.65 25.27
C LYS A 457 -18.34 -14.94 23.93
N GLN A 458 -17.93 -13.66 23.80
CA GLN A 458 -18.12 -12.89 22.57
C GLN A 458 -17.29 -13.46 21.41
N ILE A 459 -16.04 -13.87 21.68
CA ILE A 459 -15.18 -14.47 20.64
C ILE A 459 -15.72 -15.85 20.25
N ILE A 460 -16.22 -16.63 21.21
CA ILE A 460 -16.85 -17.93 20.93
C ILE A 460 -18.09 -17.75 20.05
N GLU A 461 -18.99 -16.82 20.39
CA GLU A 461 -20.18 -16.50 19.58
C GLU A 461 -19.80 -16.09 18.15
N LEU A 462 -18.82 -15.20 18.01
CA LEU A 462 -18.29 -14.82 16.70
C LEU A 462 -17.73 -16.00 15.89
N SER A 463 -17.03 -16.93 16.56
CA SER A 463 -16.44 -18.10 15.91
C SER A 463 -17.48 -19.12 15.43
N GLN A 464 -18.70 -19.06 15.96
CA GLN A 464 -19.81 -19.97 15.66
C GLN A 464 -20.85 -19.37 14.72
N LEU A 465 -20.67 -18.11 14.32
CA LEU A 465 -21.65 -17.34 13.54
C LEU A 465 -22.12 -18.07 12.27
N THR A 466 -21.21 -18.65 11.47
CA THR A 466 -21.54 -19.41 10.25
C THR A 466 -22.17 -20.77 10.50
N SER A 467 -22.00 -21.34 11.70
CA SER A 467 -22.64 -22.62 12.05
C SER A 467 -24.05 -22.43 12.62
N GLU A 468 -24.32 -21.29 13.23
CA GLU A 468 -25.62 -20.98 13.85
C GLU A 468 -26.59 -20.31 12.87
N ASP A 469 -26.08 -19.58 11.87
CA ASP A 469 -26.90 -18.90 10.88
C ASP A 469 -26.48 -19.25 9.44
N LEU A 470 -27.44 -19.82 8.69
CA LEU A 470 -27.27 -20.25 7.30
C LEU A 470 -27.02 -19.10 6.32
N ILE A 471 -27.31 -17.85 6.69
CA ILE A 471 -26.96 -16.67 5.86
C ILE A 471 -25.66 -16.00 6.30
N ALA A 472 -25.06 -16.41 7.41
CA ALA A 472 -23.85 -15.77 7.93
C ALA A 472 -22.56 -16.16 7.18
N PHE A 473 -22.64 -16.89 6.06
CA PHE A 473 -21.51 -17.06 5.15
C PHE A 473 -21.38 -15.93 4.11
N ILE A 474 -22.39 -15.04 3.99
CA ILE A 474 -22.34 -13.85 3.13
C ILE A 474 -22.19 -12.55 3.95
N PRO A 475 -21.50 -11.51 3.44
CA PRO A 475 -21.15 -10.32 4.20
C PRO A 475 -22.30 -9.58 4.91
N PHE A 476 -23.40 -9.35 4.20
CA PHE A 476 -24.57 -8.69 4.80
C PHE A 476 -25.25 -9.58 5.85
N GLY A 477 -25.37 -10.87 5.55
CA GLY A 477 -25.98 -11.84 6.46
C GLY A 477 -25.20 -11.94 7.77
N SER A 478 -23.88 -12.11 7.69
CA SER A 478 -23.03 -12.19 8.89
C SER A 478 -23.08 -10.93 9.75
N PHE A 479 -23.10 -9.75 9.12
CA PHE A 479 -23.29 -8.51 9.86
C PHE A 479 -24.67 -8.44 10.51
N HIS A 480 -25.73 -8.82 9.81
CA HIS A 480 -27.07 -8.83 10.37
C HIS A 480 -27.17 -9.76 11.59
N SER A 481 -26.68 -10.99 11.49
CA SER A 481 -26.69 -11.99 12.56
C SER A 481 -25.90 -11.54 13.79
N LEU A 482 -24.84 -10.73 13.60
CA LEU A 482 -24.00 -10.23 14.68
C LEU A 482 -24.56 -8.95 15.32
N SER A 483 -24.96 -7.98 14.50
CA SER A 483 -24.98 -6.56 14.87
C SER A 483 -26.10 -6.14 15.83
N ASP A 484 -27.10 -6.97 16.10
CA ASP A 484 -28.21 -6.63 17.00
C ASP A 484 -27.81 -6.59 18.47
N ALA A 485 -26.72 -7.28 18.84
CA ALA A 485 -26.19 -7.28 20.20
C ALA A 485 -25.18 -6.16 20.49
N TYR A 486 -24.80 -5.36 19.48
CA TYR A 486 -23.66 -4.43 19.56
C TYR A 486 -24.00 -3.01 19.09
N SER A 487 -23.13 -2.06 19.44
CA SER A 487 -23.26 -0.67 18.96
C SER A 487 -23.05 -0.63 17.46
N LYS A 488 -23.95 0.05 16.73
CA LYS A 488 -23.95 0.12 15.27
C LYS A 488 -23.66 1.53 14.78
N GLN A 489 -22.79 1.63 13.78
CA GLN A 489 -22.54 2.87 13.05
C GLN A 489 -22.63 2.63 11.54
N THR A 490 -23.14 3.62 10.80
CA THR A 490 -23.09 3.63 9.33
C THR A 490 -22.21 4.77 8.88
N LEU A 491 -21.19 4.45 8.08
CA LEU A 491 -20.34 5.45 7.45
C LEU A 491 -20.74 5.58 5.98
N PRO A 492 -21.23 6.75 5.55
CA PRO A 492 -21.73 6.92 4.19
C PRO A 492 -20.61 6.82 3.16
N SER A 493 -20.95 6.34 1.96
CA SER A 493 -20.09 6.41 0.79
C SER A 493 -19.89 7.86 0.33
N PHE A 494 -18.93 8.11 -0.56
CA PHE A 494 -18.67 9.44 -1.08
C PHE A 494 -19.89 10.06 -1.75
N ARG A 495 -20.55 9.35 -2.66
CA ARG A 495 -21.75 9.88 -3.34
C ARG A 495 -22.84 10.26 -2.35
N HIS A 496 -23.07 9.43 -1.32
CA HIS A 496 -24.04 9.75 -0.28
C HIS A 496 -23.68 11.01 0.51
N GLN A 497 -22.39 11.25 0.78
CA GLN A 497 -21.95 12.50 1.42
C GLN A 497 -22.22 13.71 0.52
N GLN A 498 -21.84 13.62 -0.76
CA GLN A 498 -22.07 14.68 -1.75
C GLN A 498 -23.56 15.01 -1.91
N LEU A 499 -24.40 13.98 -2.03
CA LEU A 499 -25.85 14.16 -2.14
C LEU A 499 -26.42 14.81 -0.89
N GLN A 500 -25.98 14.42 0.31
CA GLN A 500 -26.43 15.06 1.54
C GLN A 500 -26.07 16.54 1.61
N GLU A 501 -24.90 16.93 1.11
CA GLU A 501 -24.50 18.33 0.99
C GLU A 501 -25.40 19.08 -0.01
N MET A 502 -25.57 18.53 -1.23
CA MET A 502 -26.45 19.13 -2.25
C MET A 502 -27.90 19.29 -1.76
N TYR A 503 -28.46 18.28 -1.10
CA TYR A 503 -29.82 18.34 -0.55
C TYR A 503 -29.96 19.34 0.62
N ARG A 504 -28.86 19.72 1.28
CA ARG A 504 -28.87 20.77 2.32
C ARG A 504 -28.79 22.17 1.71
N GLU A 505 -28.10 22.32 0.59
CA GLU A 505 -27.78 23.63 0.01
C GLU A 505 -28.71 24.02 -1.16
N GLU A 506 -29.31 23.05 -1.83
CA GLU A 506 -30.07 23.22 -3.07
C GLU A 506 -31.51 22.71 -2.98
N ASN A 507 -32.29 22.87 -4.06
CA ASN A 507 -33.65 22.34 -4.14
C ASN A 507 -33.67 20.82 -4.36
N ASN A 508 -34.36 20.07 -3.49
CA ASN A 508 -34.40 18.61 -3.54
C ASN A 508 -34.85 18.02 -4.88
N ALA A 509 -35.84 18.61 -5.56
CA ALA A 509 -36.31 18.07 -6.83
C ALA A 509 -35.25 18.26 -7.93
N LEU A 510 -34.57 19.40 -7.95
CA LEU A 510 -33.49 19.67 -8.91
C LEU A 510 -32.31 18.72 -8.68
N VAL A 511 -31.88 18.55 -7.43
CA VAL A 511 -30.81 17.60 -7.08
C VAL A 511 -31.20 16.19 -7.49
N PHE A 512 -32.42 15.74 -7.17
CA PHE A 512 -32.89 14.41 -7.54
C PHE A 512 -32.82 14.18 -9.06
N PHE A 513 -33.42 15.06 -9.88
CA PHE A 513 -33.41 14.89 -11.34
C PHE A 513 -32.03 15.07 -11.98
N ARG A 514 -31.14 15.85 -11.36
CA ARG A 514 -29.75 15.97 -11.81
C ARG A 514 -28.95 14.72 -11.49
N GLU A 515 -29.08 14.19 -10.28
CA GLU A 515 -28.13 13.21 -9.76
C GLU A 515 -28.59 11.76 -9.92
N PHE A 516 -29.86 11.46 -10.18
CA PHE A 516 -30.35 10.06 -10.23
C PHE A 516 -29.80 9.22 -11.41
N ASN A 517 -29.14 9.84 -12.39
CA ASN A 517 -28.66 9.16 -13.60
C ASN A 517 -27.21 9.53 -13.96
N THR A 518 -26.55 8.66 -14.71
CA THR A 518 -25.13 8.81 -15.09
C THR A 518 -24.86 9.90 -16.12
N LEU A 519 -25.91 10.44 -16.78
CA LEU A 519 -25.76 11.42 -17.85
C LEU A 519 -25.69 12.85 -17.32
N SER A 520 -26.37 13.15 -16.21
CA SER A 520 -26.44 14.49 -15.62
C SER A 520 -25.82 14.59 -14.22
N ALA A 521 -25.43 13.47 -13.60
CA ALA A 521 -24.81 13.50 -12.28
C ALA A 521 -23.51 14.32 -12.30
N SER A 522 -23.37 15.22 -11.32
CA SER A 522 -22.30 16.22 -11.32
C SER A 522 -20.93 15.60 -11.08
N ASP A 523 -20.87 14.58 -10.22
CA ASP A 523 -19.63 13.99 -9.74
C ASP A 523 -19.30 12.63 -10.40
N TYR A 524 -20.19 12.07 -11.23
CA TYR A 524 -19.95 10.78 -11.89
C TYR A 524 -19.39 10.94 -13.30
N LYS A 525 -18.36 10.14 -13.62
CA LYS A 525 -17.89 9.90 -14.97
C LYS A 525 -17.85 8.41 -15.17
N PHE A 526 -18.28 7.95 -16.35
CA PHE A 526 -18.19 6.54 -16.71
C PHE A 526 -16.78 6.01 -16.43
N ASN A 527 -16.70 5.00 -15.57
CA ASN A 527 -15.49 4.30 -15.22
C ASN A 527 -15.46 3.00 -16.03
N ASP A 528 -14.32 2.70 -16.64
CA ASP A 528 -14.12 1.48 -17.43
C ASP A 528 -14.16 0.19 -16.60
N GLN A 529 -14.08 0.31 -15.26
CA GLN A 529 -14.29 -0.80 -14.33
C GLN A 529 -15.76 -1.00 -13.97
N ASP A 530 -16.61 0.01 -14.16
CA ASP A 530 -18.05 -0.11 -13.94
C ASP A 530 -18.67 -0.81 -15.14
N ALA A 531 -19.62 -1.72 -14.89
CA ALA A 531 -20.38 -2.27 -16.00
C ALA A 531 -21.32 -1.16 -16.53
N PRO A 532 -21.77 -1.16 -17.79
CA PRO A 532 -22.65 -0.11 -18.27
C PRO A 532 -23.99 -0.05 -17.51
N PHE A 533 -24.41 1.15 -17.08
CA PHE A 533 -25.71 1.45 -16.47
C PHE A 533 -26.11 2.92 -16.71
N LEU A 534 -27.40 3.23 -16.51
CA LEU A 534 -27.94 4.57 -16.72
C LEU A 534 -28.42 5.23 -15.43
N ILE A 535 -28.98 4.45 -14.51
CA ILE A 535 -29.66 4.98 -13.31
C ILE A 535 -28.98 4.42 -12.05
N PHE A 536 -28.68 5.31 -11.11
CA PHE A 536 -28.21 4.92 -9.79
C PHE A 536 -29.35 4.31 -8.98
N THR A 537 -29.08 3.22 -8.27
CA THR A 537 -30.11 2.48 -7.52
C THR A 537 -29.96 2.60 -6.00
N ASP A 538 -29.04 3.43 -5.54
CA ASP A 538 -28.73 3.60 -4.14
C ASP A 538 -29.71 4.48 -3.37
N ASP A 539 -30.21 5.54 -4.00
CA ASP A 539 -30.98 6.58 -3.32
C ASP A 539 -32.45 6.22 -3.05
N ASN A 540 -33.02 5.24 -3.76
CA ASN A 540 -34.45 4.90 -3.64
C ASN A 540 -34.73 3.40 -3.69
N ILE A 541 -35.08 2.83 -2.54
CA ILE A 541 -35.40 1.39 -2.41
C ILE A 541 -36.68 1.05 -3.18
N LEU A 542 -37.72 1.89 -3.13
CA LEU A 542 -39.03 1.57 -3.73
C LEU A 542 -39.00 1.56 -5.25
N LEU A 543 -38.25 2.49 -5.86
CA LEU A 543 -38.09 2.58 -7.31
C LEU A 543 -37.00 1.65 -7.85
N ARG A 544 -36.24 0.98 -6.98
CA ARG A 544 -35.10 0.14 -7.35
C ARG A 544 -35.43 -0.91 -8.41
N PRO A 545 -36.55 -1.66 -8.37
CA PRO A 545 -36.87 -2.61 -9.43
C PRO A 545 -37.11 -1.96 -10.80
N ILE A 546 -37.68 -0.75 -10.81
CA ILE A 546 -37.91 0.03 -12.04
C ILE A 546 -36.56 0.50 -12.59
N PHE A 547 -35.70 1.07 -11.74
CA PHE A 547 -34.37 1.52 -12.13
C PHE A 547 -33.49 0.35 -12.62
N GLY A 548 -33.54 -0.79 -11.92
CA GLY A 548 -32.88 -2.03 -12.32
C GLY A 548 -33.37 -2.55 -13.68
N SER A 549 -34.67 -2.41 -13.97
CA SER A 549 -35.23 -2.76 -15.29
C SER A 549 -34.69 -1.86 -16.41
N ILE A 550 -34.53 -0.56 -16.14
CA ILE A 550 -33.95 0.40 -17.09
C ILE A 550 -32.47 0.09 -17.32
N ASN A 551 -31.72 -0.21 -16.26
CA ASN A 551 -30.31 -0.63 -16.36
C ASN A 551 -30.15 -1.94 -17.13
N LEU A 552 -31.03 -2.93 -16.89
CA LEU A 552 -31.06 -4.19 -17.62
C LEU A 552 -31.32 -3.97 -19.12
N LEU A 553 -32.25 -3.09 -19.47
CA LEU A 553 -32.53 -2.72 -20.87
C LEU A 553 -31.32 -2.06 -21.54
N ALA A 554 -30.67 -1.14 -20.84
CA ALA A 554 -29.46 -0.48 -21.33
C ALA A 554 -28.32 -1.48 -21.57
N ALA A 555 -28.06 -2.35 -20.59
CA ALA A 555 -27.02 -3.37 -20.69
C ALA A 555 -27.32 -4.40 -21.80
N THR A 556 -28.59 -4.79 -21.96
CA THR A 556 -29.03 -5.67 -23.07
C THR A 556 -28.79 -5.01 -24.42
N THR A 557 -29.09 -3.72 -24.55
CA THR A 557 -28.86 -2.97 -25.79
C THR A 557 -27.37 -2.93 -26.14
N ILE A 558 -26.51 -2.67 -25.15
CA ILE A 558 -25.05 -2.67 -25.33
C ILE A 558 -24.53 -4.07 -25.66
N SER A 559 -25.07 -5.11 -25.04
CA SER A 559 -24.72 -6.51 -25.33
C SER A 559 -25.06 -6.89 -26.77
N VAL A 560 -26.27 -6.54 -27.24
CA VAL A 560 -26.70 -6.77 -28.64
C VAL A 560 -25.82 -6.01 -29.62
N TYR A 561 -25.55 -4.72 -29.36
CA TYR A 561 -24.61 -3.93 -30.15
C TYR A 561 -23.21 -4.56 -30.17
N GLY A 562 -22.72 -4.99 -29.00
CA GLY A 562 -21.44 -5.66 -28.85
C GLY A 562 -21.35 -6.96 -29.64
N GLY A 563 -22.45 -7.73 -29.71
CA GLY A 563 -22.55 -8.92 -30.56
C GLY A 563 -22.39 -8.61 -32.06
N LEU A 564 -22.87 -7.46 -32.52
CA LEU A 564 -22.68 -6.99 -33.90
C LEU A 564 -21.28 -6.37 -34.10
N ALA A 565 -20.69 -5.81 -33.05
CA ALA A 565 -19.40 -5.11 -33.10
C ALA A 565 -18.18 -6.02 -32.84
N ILE A 566 -18.36 -7.30 -32.51
CA ILE A 566 -17.28 -8.27 -32.20
C ILE A 566 -16.09 -8.17 -33.17
N PRO A 567 -16.27 -8.09 -34.51
CA PRO A 567 -15.14 -8.03 -35.45
C PRO A 567 -14.28 -6.77 -35.30
N PHE A 568 -14.80 -5.72 -34.67
CA PHE A 568 -14.18 -4.39 -34.58
C PHE A 568 -13.65 -4.07 -33.18
N ASP A 569 -14.23 -4.64 -32.13
CA ASP A 569 -13.88 -4.34 -30.73
C ASP A 569 -13.37 -5.55 -29.93
N SER A 570 -13.14 -6.68 -30.62
CA SER A 570 -12.70 -7.94 -30.00
C SER A 570 -13.65 -8.45 -28.91
N GLY A 571 -14.94 -8.12 -29.00
CA GLY A 571 -15.97 -8.55 -28.07
C GLY A 571 -16.02 -7.75 -26.76
N LYS A 572 -15.32 -6.62 -26.68
CA LYS A 572 -15.30 -5.77 -25.47
C LYS A 572 -16.72 -5.32 -25.07
N ALA A 573 -17.49 -4.73 -26.00
CA ALA A 573 -18.83 -4.23 -25.69
C ALA A 573 -19.81 -5.36 -25.34
N LEU A 574 -19.63 -6.55 -25.91
CA LEU A 574 -20.43 -7.73 -25.56
C LEU A 574 -20.14 -8.15 -24.11
N LYS A 575 -18.87 -8.22 -23.72
CA LYS A 575 -18.46 -8.52 -22.34
C LYS A 575 -19.01 -7.47 -21.36
N ASP A 576 -18.87 -6.19 -21.69
CA ASP A 576 -19.34 -5.07 -20.87
C ASP A 576 -20.85 -5.15 -20.69
N GLY A 577 -21.62 -5.35 -21.77
CA GLY A 577 -23.07 -5.51 -21.74
C GLY A 577 -23.54 -6.75 -20.95
N ALA A 578 -22.88 -7.90 -21.12
CA ALA A 578 -23.17 -9.11 -20.36
C ALA A 578 -22.93 -8.94 -18.86
N MET A 579 -21.83 -8.27 -18.48
CA MET A 579 -21.59 -7.91 -17.09
C MET A 579 -22.67 -6.96 -16.58
N GLY A 580 -23.10 -6.00 -17.40
CA GLY A 580 -24.15 -5.07 -17.05
C GLY A 580 -25.50 -5.75 -16.77
N ILE A 581 -25.84 -6.78 -17.54
CA ILE A 581 -27.03 -7.62 -17.30
C ILE A 581 -26.92 -8.31 -15.94
N LEU A 582 -25.79 -8.99 -15.70
CA LEU A 582 -25.56 -9.74 -14.46
C LEU A 582 -25.66 -8.85 -13.21
N MET A 583 -25.13 -7.62 -13.29
CA MET A 583 -25.20 -6.65 -12.18
C MET A 583 -26.59 -6.03 -11.99
N SER A 584 -27.46 -6.04 -13.01
CA SER A 584 -28.81 -5.45 -12.91
C SER A 584 -29.86 -6.42 -12.35
N LEU A 585 -29.60 -7.74 -12.40
CA LEU A 585 -30.55 -8.75 -11.92
C LEU A 585 -30.88 -8.63 -10.42
N PRO A 586 -29.91 -8.43 -9.50
CA PRO A 586 -30.22 -8.30 -8.08
C PRO A 586 -31.06 -7.05 -7.74
N GLU A 587 -30.98 -6.01 -8.59
CA GLU A 587 -31.74 -4.77 -8.41
C GLU A 587 -33.24 -4.96 -8.57
N LEU A 588 -33.65 -5.95 -9.37
CA LEU A 588 -35.04 -6.36 -9.50
C LEU A 588 -35.61 -6.92 -8.19
N ALA A 589 -34.74 -7.42 -7.31
CA ALA A 589 -35.08 -7.98 -6.00
C ALA A 589 -34.65 -7.07 -4.83
N PHE A 590 -34.59 -5.76 -5.07
CA PHE A 590 -34.23 -4.74 -4.07
C PHE A 590 -32.77 -4.76 -3.56
N PHE A 591 -31.85 -5.49 -4.19
CA PHE A 591 -30.43 -5.41 -3.82
C PHE A 591 -29.75 -4.24 -4.55
N ASN A 592 -29.01 -3.42 -3.79
CA ASN A 592 -28.33 -2.25 -4.32
C ASN A 592 -26.92 -2.60 -4.80
N ILE A 593 -26.65 -2.43 -6.10
CA ILE A 593 -25.34 -2.69 -6.71
C ILE A 593 -24.85 -1.46 -7.50
N ARG A 594 -25.73 -0.78 -8.24
CA ARG A 594 -25.35 0.31 -9.15
C ARG A 594 -25.19 1.66 -8.45
N LYS A 595 -23.95 1.91 -8.05
CA LYS A 595 -23.51 3.14 -7.34
C LYS A 595 -22.47 3.95 -8.12
N GLY A 596 -21.85 3.34 -9.13
CA GLY A 596 -20.67 3.88 -9.82
C GLY A 596 -19.44 4.01 -8.91
N SER A 597 -18.24 3.95 -9.51
CA SER A 597 -16.97 4.15 -8.80
C SER A 597 -16.23 5.41 -9.27
N TYR A 598 -15.47 6.02 -8.37
CA TYR A 598 -14.94 7.38 -8.49
C TYR A 598 -13.40 7.39 -8.44
N LYS A 599 -12.75 6.77 -9.43
CA LYS A 599 -11.27 6.73 -9.57
C LYS A 599 -10.59 8.09 -9.49
N HIS A 600 -11.27 9.16 -9.88
CA HIS A 600 -10.72 10.51 -9.84
C HIS A 600 -10.61 11.08 -8.42
N LEU A 601 -11.23 10.45 -7.42
CA LEU A 601 -11.19 10.95 -6.06
C LEU A 601 -9.88 10.70 -5.36
N ILE A 602 -8.99 9.84 -5.91
CA ILE A 602 -7.73 9.43 -5.29
C ILE A 602 -7.00 10.66 -4.74
N ALA A 603 -7.13 10.80 -3.43
CA ALA A 603 -6.55 11.76 -2.52
C ALA A 603 -5.64 10.91 -1.63
N ALA A 604 -4.42 11.35 -1.31
CA ALA A 604 -3.58 10.53 -0.46
C ALA A 604 -4.14 10.48 0.97
N ASP A 605 -3.98 9.31 1.58
CA ASP A 605 -3.93 9.11 3.03
C ASP A 605 -2.56 9.50 3.59
#